data_AF-A0A1Z4BUX9-F1
#
_entry.id   AF-A0A1Z4BUX9-F1
#
_cell.length_a   1.000
_cell.length_b   1.000
_cell.length_c   1.000
_cell.angle_alpha   90.00
_cell.angle_beta   90.00
_cell.angle_gamma   90.00
#
_symmetry.space_group_name_H-M   'P 1'
#
loop_
_entity.id
_entity.type
_entity.pdbx_description
1 polymer ?
#
loop_
_entity_poly.entity_id
_entity_poly.type
_entity_poly.pdbx_seq_one_letter_code
_entity_poly.pdbx_strand_id
1 'polypeptide(L)'
;MKRYGWFEYGETPIEITNYLTGQRLAVISGYSLTPNLDLKCVYSDAELQQPVHISIFRENCSSGGRIEMDYGDVFSVPPAYSHWRRLDDFLLDALSCWPEFVLNALWGSLIITGGWRSGCWEPKLKRLFLAGKSKTPEQLKNYPIAEPYVYPLDKTTPGRWRYSDVELPAVKAELMFERDAPLFIPYLSAKAPICGFQGSVPFLEREDKGTYLFPAKLEPASDRGEDPMTYLWYTYVDENVFFTFRTTPWQNVELFYCKDYGFRRFPPEKEFWVTDAMGNLIPGNTPRNPENIHARSSYLSYRAWLQVMTSINDAWPMWRNPPRKMEIDASVILRKYYGRTAYVGEYGSAIRYGFSAGMRNTDFRLQFKNK
;
A
#
# COMPACT_ATOMS: atom_id res chain seq x y z
N MET A 1 -13.15 -16.25 23.37
CA MET A 1 -12.64 -15.10 22.60
C MET A 1 -11.80 -15.63 21.46
N LYS A 2 -12.18 -15.37 20.21
CA LYS A 2 -11.39 -15.80 19.04
C LYS A 2 -10.33 -14.73 18.75
N ARG A 3 -9.15 -15.15 18.29
CA ARG A 3 -8.05 -14.27 17.88
C ARG A 3 -7.69 -14.49 16.43
N TYR A 4 -7.42 -13.40 15.71
CA TYR A 4 -6.90 -13.42 14.35
C TYR A 4 -5.93 -12.25 14.17
N GLY A 5 -4.65 -12.52 13.98
CA GLY A 5 -3.64 -11.45 13.97
C GLY A 5 -3.58 -10.71 15.31
N TRP A 6 -3.72 -9.38 15.26
CA TRP A 6 -3.87 -8.52 16.44
C TRP A 6 -5.30 -8.39 16.96
N PHE A 7 -6.29 -9.00 16.30
CA PHE A 7 -7.69 -8.76 16.60
C PHE A 7 -8.29 -9.84 17.52
N GLU A 8 -8.95 -9.38 18.57
CA GLU A 8 -9.84 -10.15 19.45
C GLU A 8 -11.30 -9.87 19.10
N TYR A 9 -12.10 -10.94 19.07
CA TYR A 9 -13.53 -10.86 18.75
C TYR A 9 -14.40 -11.18 19.98
N GLY A 10 -15.29 -10.24 20.28
CA GLY A 10 -16.40 -10.40 21.22
C GLY A 10 -17.73 -10.61 20.47
N GLU A 11 -18.58 -11.51 20.98
CA GLU A 11 -19.90 -11.79 20.40
C GLU A 11 -21.04 -11.09 21.15
N THR A 12 -20.83 -10.69 22.40
CA THR A 12 -21.84 -10.01 23.23
C THR A 12 -21.17 -9.06 24.24
N PRO A 13 -21.08 -7.75 23.96
CA PRO A 13 -21.45 -7.09 22.71
C PRO A 13 -20.57 -7.54 21.53
N ILE A 14 -21.06 -7.36 20.31
CA ILE A 14 -20.28 -7.62 19.10
C ILE A 14 -19.18 -6.55 19.02
N GLU A 15 -17.93 -7.01 19.01
CA GLU A 15 -16.76 -6.14 19.11
C GLU A 15 -15.56 -6.76 18.41
N ILE A 16 -14.75 -5.89 17.80
CA ILE A 16 -13.39 -6.20 17.37
C ILE A 16 -12.40 -5.25 18.04
N THR A 17 -11.36 -5.80 18.65
CA THR A 17 -10.36 -5.03 19.38
C THR A 17 -8.95 -5.45 18.96
N ASN A 18 -8.11 -4.46 18.63
CA ASN A 18 -6.69 -4.67 18.50
C ASN A 18 -6.09 -4.73 19.92
N TYR A 19 -5.77 -5.92 20.41
CA TYR A 19 -5.35 -6.12 21.80
C TYR A 19 -3.97 -5.54 22.13
N LEU A 20 -3.20 -5.14 21.11
CA LEU A 20 -1.89 -4.52 21.28
C LEU A 20 -1.97 -2.99 21.32
N THR A 21 -2.90 -2.37 20.59
CA THR A 21 -3.06 -0.91 20.53
C THR A 21 -4.21 -0.38 21.37
N GLY A 22 -5.14 -1.24 21.79
CA GLY A 22 -6.38 -0.85 22.45
C GLY A 22 -7.41 -0.20 21.52
N GLN A 23 -7.15 -0.11 20.21
CA GLN A 23 -8.14 0.34 19.24
C GLN A 23 -9.29 -0.67 19.17
N ARG A 24 -10.52 -0.17 19.16
CA ARG A 24 -11.75 -0.97 19.28
C ARG A 24 -12.80 -0.48 18.31
N LEU A 25 -13.59 -1.40 17.77
CA LEU A 25 -14.85 -1.13 17.08
C LEU A 25 -15.95 -1.99 17.70
N ALA A 26 -16.91 -1.33 18.35
CA ALA A 26 -18.02 -1.97 19.03
C ALA A 26 -19.34 -1.66 18.30
N VAL A 27 -20.16 -2.69 18.07
CA VAL A 27 -21.51 -2.52 17.52
C VAL A 27 -22.43 -2.00 18.64
N ILE A 28 -23.06 -0.85 18.43
CA ILE A 28 -24.08 -0.32 19.35
C ILE A 28 -25.45 -0.88 18.99
N SER A 29 -25.79 -0.83 17.70
CA SER A 29 -27.05 -1.32 17.18
C SER A 29 -26.88 -1.80 15.75
N GLY A 30 -27.78 -2.68 15.32
CA GLY A 30 -27.83 -3.15 13.96
C GLY A 30 -29.25 -3.49 13.55
N TYR A 31 -29.53 -3.37 12.27
CA TYR A 31 -30.80 -3.78 11.69
C TYR A 31 -30.53 -4.68 10.48
N SER A 32 -31.25 -5.79 10.40
CA SER A 32 -31.10 -6.78 9.34
C SER A 32 -32.25 -6.64 8.36
N LEU A 33 -31.94 -6.28 7.12
CA LEU A 33 -32.83 -6.34 5.97
C LEU A 33 -32.31 -7.42 5.05
N THR A 34 -32.77 -8.66 5.16
CA THR A 34 -32.29 -9.76 4.29
C THR A 34 -32.20 -9.30 2.82
N PRO A 35 -31.01 -9.29 2.16
CA PRO A 35 -29.73 -9.94 2.54
C PRO A 35 -28.66 -9.03 3.21
N ASN A 36 -29.01 -7.82 3.59
CA ASN A 36 -28.13 -6.77 4.12
C ASN A 36 -28.22 -6.65 5.65
N LEU A 37 -27.11 -6.26 6.28
CA LEU A 37 -27.02 -5.94 7.69
C LEU A 37 -26.36 -4.57 7.83
N ASP A 38 -27.11 -3.60 8.32
CA ASP A 38 -26.60 -2.25 8.58
C ASP A 38 -26.27 -2.12 10.06
N LEU A 39 -25.05 -1.68 10.35
CA LEU A 39 -24.47 -1.63 11.69
C LEU A 39 -24.06 -0.20 12.05
N LYS A 40 -24.56 0.26 13.19
CA LYS A 40 -24.06 1.46 13.87
C LYS A 40 -23.04 1.03 14.90
N CYS A 41 -21.80 1.44 14.68
CA CYS A 41 -20.68 1.10 15.55
C CYS A 41 -20.03 2.35 16.12
N VAL A 42 -19.16 2.15 17.10
CA VAL A 42 -18.26 3.17 17.62
C VAL A 42 -16.84 2.65 17.51
N TYR A 43 -16.03 3.38 16.76
CA TYR A 43 -14.59 3.28 16.87
C TYR A 43 -14.12 4.03 18.13
N SER A 44 -13.17 3.46 18.85
CA SER A 44 -12.50 4.15 19.95
C SER A 44 -11.04 3.70 20.11
N ASP A 45 -10.19 4.61 20.57
CA ASP A 45 -8.87 4.33 21.09
C ASP A 45 -8.57 5.26 22.30
N ALA A 46 -7.31 5.34 22.73
CA ALA A 46 -6.92 6.15 23.89
C ALA A 46 -7.19 7.66 23.74
N GLU A 47 -7.27 8.18 22.51
CA GLU A 47 -7.36 9.61 22.22
C GLU A 47 -8.62 9.99 21.44
N LEU A 48 -9.27 9.03 20.76
CA LEU A 48 -10.37 9.30 19.85
C LEU A 48 -11.56 8.36 20.08
N GLN A 49 -12.77 8.89 19.92
CA GLN A 49 -14.00 8.12 19.78
C GLN A 49 -14.81 8.68 18.60
N GLN A 50 -15.25 7.80 17.70
CA GLN A 50 -15.93 8.20 16.47
C GLN A 50 -17.05 7.21 16.12
N PRO A 51 -18.31 7.67 16.00
CA PRO A 51 -19.38 6.87 15.42
C PRO A 51 -19.06 6.51 13.97
N VAL A 52 -19.32 5.25 13.60
CA VAL A 52 -19.14 4.76 12.23
C VAL A 52 -20.34 3.92 11.81
N HIS A 53 -20.66 3.98 10.52
CA HIS A 53 -21.75 3.23 9.89
C HIS A 53 -21.17 2.24 8.89
N ILE A 54 -21.57 0.97 8.99
CA ILE A 54 -21.07 -0.12 8.15
C ILE A 54 -22.24 -0.91 7.61
N SER A 55 -22.28 -1.11 6.30
CA SER A 55 -23.26 -1.96 5.63
C SER A 55 -22.61 -3.25 5.16
N ILE A 56 -23.22 -4.38 5.51
CA ILE A 56 -22.74 -5.71 5.16
C ILE A 56 -23.74 -6.37 4.22
N PHE A 57 -23.28 -6.71 3.02
CA PHE A 57 -24.08 -7.37 1.99
C PHE A 57 -23.66 -8.84 1.92
N ARG A 58 -24.58 -9.74 2.23
CA ARG A 58 -24.37 -11.18 2.07
C ARG A 58 -24.82 -11.58 0.67
N GLU A 59 -23.89 -11.80 -0.24
CA GLU A 59 -24.23 -12.31 -1.57
C GLU A 59 -24.51 -13.81 -1.51
N ASN A 60 -25.58 -14.25 -2.19
CA ASN A 60 -25.93 -15.67 -2.29
C ASN A 60 -24.92 -16.37 -3.22
N CYS A 61 -23.93 -17.04 -2.61
CA CYS A 61 -23.07 -18.06 -3.21
C CYS A 61 -21.98 -17.56 -4.21
N SER A 62 -20.76 -18.06 -4.01
CA SER A 62 -19.55 -18.00 -4.86
C SER A 62 -18.73 -16.70 -4.94
N SER A 63 -19.31 -15.50 -4.86
CA SER A 63 -18.58 -14.22 -5.01
C SER A 63 -17.99 -13.64 -3.72
N GLY A 64 -18.36 -14.19 -2.56
CA GLY A 64 -17.96 -13.66 -1.26
C GLY A 64 -18.87 -12.53 -0.78
N GLY A 65 -18.76 -12.17 0.50
CA GLY A 65 -19.51 -11.04 1.05
C GLY A 65 -18.86 -9.70 0.74
N ARG A 66 -19.67 -8.63 0.79
CA ARG A 66 -19.19 -7.25 0.62
C ARG A 66 -19.49 -6.41 1.85
N ILE A 67 -18.51 -5.61 2.26
CA ILE A 67 -18.66 -4.60 3.30
C ILE A 67 -18.55 -3.23 2.62
N GLU A 68 -19.45 -2.32 2.93
CA GLU A 68 -19.42 -0.95 2.46
C GLU A 68 -19.38 0.02 3.64
N MET A 69 -18.62 1.10 3.47
CA MET A 69 -18.56 2.22 4.42
C MET A 69 -18.47 3.53 3.64
N ASP A 70 -19.24 4.53 4.06
CA ASP A 70 -19.16 5.89 3.53
C ASP A 70 -18.70 6.86 4.62
N TYR A 71 -17.54 7.49 4.43
CA TYR A 71 -17.06 8.51 5.35
C TYR A 71 -17.93 9.76 5.37
N GLY A 72 -18.81 9.97 4.38
CA GLY A 72 -19.85 10.99 4.45
C GLY A 72 -20.85 10.78 5.59
N ASP A 73 -21.06 9.53 6.02
CA ASP A 73 -21.89 9.20 7.20
C ASP A 73 -21.12 9.40 8.52
N VAL A 74 -19.79 9.45 8.46
CA VAL A 74 -18.89 9.58 9.61
C VAL A 74 -18.52 11.04 9.88
N PHE A 75 -18.25 11.79 8.82
CA PHE A 75 -17.75 13.15 8.87
C PHE A 75 -18.67 14.11 8.11
N SER A 76 -19.30 15.04 8.84
CA SER A 76 -20.15 16.09 8.25
C SER A 76 -19.35 17.20 7.56
N VAL A 77 -18.05 17.31 7.87
CA VAL A 77 -17.09 18.24 7.28
C VAL A 77 -15.79 17.50 6.98
N PRO A 78 -14.93 17.98 6.07
CA PRO A 78 -13.63 17.37 5.80
C PRO A 78 -12.82 17.14 7.11
N PRO A 79 -12.53 15.89 7.49
CA PRO A 79 -11.77 15.60 8.71
C PRO A 79 -10.29 15.94 8.52
N ALA A 80 -9.56 16.26 9.59
CA ALA A 80 -8.11 16.36 9.52
C ALA A 80 -7.49 15.06 8.99
N TYR A 81 -6.38 15.15 8.25
CA TYR A 81 -5.73 13.99 7.63
C TYR A 81 -5.36 12.91 8.64
N SER A 82 -4.73 13.30 9.75
CA SER A 82 -4.32 12.38 10.81
C SER A 82 -5.49 11.66 11.47
N HIS A 83 -6.60 12.37 11.70
CA HIS A 83 -7.85 11.79 12.22
C HIS A 83 -8.38 10.73 11.24
N TRP A 84 -8.55 11.08 9.96
CA TRP A 84 -8.98 10.12 8.95
C TRP A 84 -8.04 8.92 8.86
N ARG A 85 -6.71 9.14 8.80
CA ARG A 85 -5.72 8.06 8.71
C ARG A 85 -5.79 7.08 9.87
N ARG A 86 -5.91 7.58 11.09
CA ARG A 86 -5.98 6.75 12.30
C ARG A 86 -7.20 5.83 12.29
N LEU A 87 -8.34 6.36 11.88
CA LEU A 87 -9.57 5.61 11.73
C LEU A 87 -9.49 4.62 10.56
N ASP A 88 -9.03 5.10 9.40
CA ASP A 88 -8.96 4.34 8.16
C ASP A 88 -8.03 3.13 8.27
N ASP A 89 -6.82 3.31 8.80
CA ASP A 89 -5.85 2.22 8.94
C ASP A 89 -6.42 1.09 9.83
N PHE A 90 -7.09 1.44 10.94
CA PHE A 90 -7.73 0.45 11.80
C PHE A 90 -8.92 -0.23 11.10
N LEU A 91 -9.85 0.55 10.51
CA LEU A 91 -11.07 0.00 9.93
C LEU A 91 -10.77 -0.90 8.73
N LEU A 92 -9.77 -0.56 7.93
CA LEU A 92 -9.32 -1.38 6.82
C LEU A 92 -8.91 -2.77 7.28
N ASP A 93 -8.07 -2.85 8.31
CA ASP A 93 -7.59 -4.13 8.82
C ASP A 93 -8.68 -4.88 9.58
N ALA A 94 -9.43 -4.17 10.42
CA ALA A 94 -10.51 -4.73 11.23
C ALA A 94 -11.60 -5.36 10.35
N LEU A 95 -12.11 -4.62 9.37
CA LEU A 95 -13.17 -5.08 8.46
C LEU A 95 -12.67 -6.09 7.43
N SER A 96 -11.36 -6.13 7.17
CA SER A 96 -10.78 -7.21 6.36
C SER A 96 -10.67 -8.53 7.11
N CYS A 97 -10.78 -8.52 8.45
CA CYS A 97 -10.77 -9.71 9.30
C CYS A 97 -12.16 -10.08 9.83
N TRP A 98 -13.13 -9.16 9.76
CA TRP A 98 -14.45 -9.26 10.38
C TRP A 98 -15.57 -8.77 9.47
N PRO A 99 -16.76 -9.43 9.46
CA PRO A 99 -17.15 -10.58 10.28
C PRO A 99 -16.70 -11.94 9.73
N GLU A 100 -16.44 -12.88 10.64
CA GLU A 100 -16.00 -14.25 10.31
C GLU A 100 -16.97 -14.96 9.35
N PHE A 101 -18.28 -14.76 9.51
CA PHE A 101 -19.31 -15.40 8.66
C PHE A 101 -19.45 -14.77 7.27
N VAL A 102 -18.93 -13.55 7.05
CA VAL A 102 -18.93 -12.88 5.73
C VAL A 102 -17.67 -13.28 4.94
N LEU A 103 -16.57 -13.47 5.66
CA LEU A 103 -15.22 -13.65 5.11
C LEU A 103 -14.67 -15.08 5.25
N ASN A 104 -15.55 -16.06 5.52
CA ASN A 104 -15.21 -17.48 5.36
C ASN A 104 -15.27 -17.92 3.89
N ALA A 105 -15.80 -17.07 3.00
CA ALA A 105 -15.57 -17.20 1.57
C ALA A 105 -14.11 -16.83 1.26
N LEU A 106 -13.52 -17.49 0.26
CA LEU A 106 -12.11 -17.32 -0.14
C LEU A 106 -11.72 -15.85 -0.33
N TRP A 107 -12.64 -14.99 -0.79
CA TRP A 107 -12.43 -13.55 -1.01
C TRP A 107 -13.65 -12.76 -0.50
N GLY A 108 -13.42 -11.58 0.07
CA GLY A 108 -14.44 -10.58 0.35
C GLY A 108 -13.99 -9.20 -0.12
N SER A 109 -14.93 -8.31 -0.40
CA SER A 109 -14.60 -6.94 -0.82
C SER A 109 -15.03 -5.92 0.22
N LEU A 110 -14.13 -5.00 0.55
CA LEU A 110 -14.41 -3.82 1.34
C LEU A 110 -14.40 -2.61 0.40
N ILE A 111 -15.53 -1.91 0.33
CA ILE A 111 -15.70 -0.69 -0.46
C ILE A 111 -15.80 0.48 0.51
N ILE A 112 -14.90 1.44 0.38
CA ILE A 112 -14.91 2.66 1.17
C ILE A 112 -15.10 3.85 0.25
N THR A 113 -16.06 4.69 0.59
CA THR A 113 -16.30 5.98 -0.05
C THR A 113 -15.78 7.10 0.86
N GLY A 114 -15.06 8.06 0.27
CA GLY A 114 -14.38 9.12 0.98
C GLY A 114 -12.92 8.78 1.30
N GLY A 115 -12.07 9.79 1.24
CA GLY A 115 -10.65 9.68 1.60
C GLY A 115 -9.88 10.95 1.28
N TRP A 116 -8.67 11.06 1.83
CA TRP A 116 -7.72 12.07 1.38
C TRP A 116 -7.00 11.58 0.12
N ARG A 117 -6.74 12.51 -0.80
CA ARG A 117 -5.92 12.30 -2.00
C ARG A 117 -5.16 13.57 -2.33
N SER A 118 -3.85 13.48 -2.55
CA SER A 118 -3.00 14.61 -2.98
C SER A 118 -3.26 15.90 -2.16
N GLY A 119 -3.29 15.75 -0.84
CA GLY A 119 -3.47 16.88 0.09
C GLY A 119 -4.87 17.51 0.11
N CYS A 120 -5.91 16.84 -0.43
CA CYS A 120 -7.30 17.27 -0.27
C CYS A 120 -8.25 16.12 0.13
N TRP A 121 -9.30 16.46 0.87
CA TRP A 121 -10.39 15.53 1.15
C TRP A 121 -11.30 15.37 -0.06
N GLU A 122 -11.57 14.13 -0.45
CA GLU A 122 -12.45 13.78 -1.54
C GLU A 122 -13.60 12.88 -1.06
N PRO A 123 -14.79 13.45 -0.78
CA PRO A 123 -15.90 12.70 -0.19
C PRO A 123 -16.46 11.62 -1.13
N LYS A 124 -16.17 11.68 -2.44
CA LYS A 124 -16.67 10.74 -3.45
C LYS A 124 -15.59 9.76 -3.94
N LEU A 125 -14.40 9.78 -3.34
CA LEU A 125 -13.32 8.87 -3.71
C LEU A 125 -13.73 7.44 -3.32
N LYS A 126 -13.83 6.54 -4.31
CA LYS A 126 -14.16 5.14 -4.07
C LYS A 126 -12.89 4.28 -4.03
N ARG A 127 -12.72 3.54 -2.94
CA ARG A 127 -11.58 2.66 -2.68
C ARG A 127 -12.09 1.24 -2.48
N LEU A 128 -11.57 0.29 -3.23
CA LEU A 128 -11.92 -1.12 -3.18
C LEU A 128 -10.73 -1.91 -2.63
N PHE A 129 -10.97 -2.68 -1.58
CA PHE A 129 -10.00 -3.59 -0.98
C PHE A 129 -10.52 -5.00 -1.15
N LEU A 130 -9.73 -5.89 -1.75
CA LEU A 130 -10.01 -7.31 -1.76
C LEU A 130 -9.27 -7.93 -0.58
N ALA A 131 -10.03 -8.32 0.42
CA ALA A 131 -9.53 -8.95 1.61
C ALA A 131 -9.69 -10.47 1.48
N GLY A 132 -8.69 -11.19 1.98
CA GLY A 132 -8.72 -12.64 2.07
C GLY A 132 -7.92 -13.11 3.26
N LYS A 133 -8.42 -14.13 3.94
CA LYS A 133 -7.65 -14.79 5.00
C LYS A 133 -6.58 -15.65 4.34
N SER A 134 -5.32 -15.38 4.63
CA SER A 134 -4.17 -16.08 4.04
C SER A 134 -4.02 -17.51 4.59
N LYS A 135 -4.48 -17.74 5.82
CA LYS A 135 -4.20 -18.91 6.66
C LYS A 135 -5.35 -19.17 7.63
N THR A 136 -5.44 -20.41 8.14
CA THR A 136 -6.39 -20.73 9.22
C THR A 136 -5.97 -20.06 10.54
N PRO A 137 -6.89 -19.87 11.50
CA PRO A 137 -6.54 -19.37 12.83
C PRO A 137 -5.38 -20.14 13.50
N GLU A 138 -5.33 -21.46 13.33
CA GLU A 138 -4.26 -22.32 13.87
C GLU A 138 -2.91 -22.03 13.22
N GLN A 139 -2.89 -21.84 11.90
CA GLN A 139 -1.68 -21.51 11.14
C GLN A 139 -1.14 -20.11 11.49
N LEU A 140 -2.02 -19.19 11.92
CA LEU A 140 -1.62 -17.85 12.32
C LEU A 140 -0.99 -17.77 13.72
N LYS A 141 -1.16 -18.78 14.58
CA LYS A 141 -0.58 -18.78 15.93
C LYS A 141 0.94 -18.61 15.95
N ASN A 142 1.61 -19.15 14.93
CA ASN A 142 3.07 -19.12 14.79
C ASN A 142 3.51 -18.25 13.60
N TYR A 143 2.57 -17.56 12.95
CA TYR A 143 2.89 -16.72 11.80
C TYR A 143 3.47 -15.39 12.31
N PRO A 144 4.55 -14.88 11.72
CA PRO A 144 5.09 -13.58 12.11
C PRO A 144 4.04 -12.51 11.80
N ILE A 145 3.55 -11.88 12.85
CA ILE A 145 2.61 -10.77 12.77
C ILE A 145 3.45 -9.49 12.87
N ALA A 146 3.21 -8.52 12.00
CA ALA A 146 3.90 -7.24 12.10
C ALA A 146 3.58 -6.56 13.45
N GLU A 147 4.23 -5.45 13.76
CA GLU A 147 3.81 -4.61 14.89
C GLU A 147 2.67 -3.69 14.41
N PRO A 148 1.57 -3.57 15.18
CA PRO A 148 0.51 -2.64 14.83
C PRO A 148 0.97 -1.21 15.02
N TYR A 149 0.32 -0.29 14.32
CA TYR A 149 0.67 1.12 14.36
C TYR A 149 -0.58 1.97 14.50
N VAL A 150 -0.53 2.94 15.42
CA VAL A 150 -1.59 3.93 15.61
C VAL A 150 -1.11 5.25 15.04
N TYR A 151 -1.83 5.80 14.05
CA TYR A 151 -1.43 7.05 13.41
C TYR A 151 -1.51 8.23 14.39
N PRO A 152 -0.42 8.99 14.62
CA PRO A 152 -0.44 10.13 15.53
C PRO A 152 -1.36 11.24 15.03
N LEU A 153 -2.14 11.82 15.94
CA LEU A 153 -3.13 12.85 15.60
C LEU A 153 -2.50 14.22 15.29
N ASP A 154 -1.26 14.45 15.72
CA ASP A 154 -0.51 15.69 15.51
C ASP A 154 0.18 15.78 14.14
N LYS A 155 0.13 14.69 13.34
CA LYS A 155 0.72 14.68 12.00
C LYS A 155 -0.03 15.60 11.06
N THR A 156 0.73 16.44 10.35
CA THR A 156 0.21 17.33 9.33
C THR A 156 -0.25 16.59 8.09
N THR A 157 -1.19 17.18 7.35
CA THR A 157 -1.58 16.70 6.03
C THR A 157 -0.38 16.74 5.08
N PRO A 158 -0.08 15.65 4.34
CA PRO A 158 0.94 15.66 3.31
C PRO A 158 0.67 16.73 2.24
N GLY A 159 1.74 17.31 1.70
CA GLY A 159 1.64 18.26 0.58
C GLY A 159 1.07 17.63 -0.69
N ARG A 160 0.65 18.45 -1.64
CA ARG A 160 0.13 17.95 -2.92
C ARG A 160 1.24 17.35 -3.77
N TRP A 161 0.87 16.47 -4.69
CA TRP A 161 1.78 15.94 -5.70
C TRP A 161 1.79 16.81 -6.96
N ARG A 162 2.96 16.92 -7.60
CA ARG A 162 3.17 17.64 -8.86
C ARG A 162 3.91 16.77 -9.85
N TYR A 163 3.48 16.82 -11.11
CA TYR A 163 4.16 16.17 -12.22
C TYR A 163 5.16 17.12 -12.87
N SER A 164 6.38 16.65 -13.05
CA SER A 164 7.43 17.32 -13.80
C SER A 164 7.77 16.46 -15.02
N ASP A 165 7.67 17.05 -16.21
CA ASP A 165 7.98 16.38 -17.47
C ASP A 165 9.45 16.60 -17.88
N VAL A 166 9.92 15.77 -18.82
CA VAL A 166 11.19 15.98 -19.53
C VAL A 166 10.97 15.78 -21.02
N GLU A 167 11.67 16.57 -21.84
CA GLU A 167 11.50 16.51 -23.29
C GLU A 167 11.97 15.17 -23.86
N LEU A 168 13.17 14.71 -23.46
CA LEU A 168 13.82 13.50 -23.92
C LEU A 168 14.22 12.62 -22.71
N PRO A 169 13.37 11.64 -22.32
CA PRO A 169 13.65 10.81 -21.17
C PRO A 169 14.81 9.85 -21.44
N ALA A 170 15.76 9.82 -20.51
CA ALA A 170 16.81 8.83 -20.48
C ALA A 170 16.25 7.42 -20.23
N VAL A 171 16.96 6.41 -20.73
CA VAL A 171 16.62 4.98 -20.49
C VAL A 171 16.89 4.53 -19.05
N LYS A 172 17.67 5.32 -18.31
CA LYS A 172 18.01 5.08 -16.91
C LYS A 172 18.07 6.42 -16.18
N ALA A 173 17.52 6.44 -14.98
CA ALA A 173 17.73 7.52 -14.03
C ALA A 173 18.05 6.91 -12.67
N GLU A 174 18.97 7.53 -11.94
CA GLU A 174 19.44 7.01 -10.67
C GLU A 174 19.16 8.02 -9.54
N LEU A 175 18.69 7.49 -8.42
CA LEU A 175 18.82 8.19 -7.15
C LEU A 175 20.29 8.10 -6.73
N MET A 176 20.92 9.23 -6.42
CA MET A 176 22.25 9.20 -5.83
C MET A 176 22.13 8.67 -4.40
N PHE A 177 22.74 7.52 -4.11
CA PHE A 177 22.83 6.94 -2.77
C PHE A 177 24.18 6.24 -2.59
N GLU A 178 24.57 6.07 -1.34
CA GLU A 178 25.76 5.34 -0.92
C GLU A 178 25.37 3.92 -0.51
N ARG A 179 26.35 3.02 -0.39
CA ARG A 179 26.14 1.71 0.23
C ARG A 179 26.96 1.65 1.50
N ASP A 180 26.30 1.31 2.60
CA ASP A 180 27.02 0.92 3.81
C ASP A 180 27.82 -0.34 3.49
N ALA A 181 29.15 -0.26 3.53
CA ALA A 181 30.01 -1.33 3.03
C ALA A 181 29.93 -2.62 3.87
N PRO A 182 29.91 -2.58 5.22
CA PRO A 182 29.72 -3.77 6.04
C PRO A 182 28.36 -4.45 5.83
N LEU A 183 27.30 -3.67 5.66
CA LEU A 183 25.94 -4.19 5.62
C LEU A 183 25.42 -4.43 4.21
N PHE A 184 26.07 -3.84 3.21
CA PHE A 184 25.61 -3.82 1.82
C PHE A 184 24.18 -3.28 1.66
N ILE A 185 23.84 -2.26 2.46
CA ILE A 185 22.51 -1.63 2.45
C ILE A 185 22.59 -0.27 1.75
N PRO A 186 21.71 0.01 0.78
CA PRO A 186 21.58 1.34 0.21
C PRO A 186 21.22 2.39 1.29
N TYR A 187 21.94 3.50 1.31
CA TYR A 187 21.79 4.57 2.27
C TYR A 187 21.83 5.94 1.58
N LEU A 188 20.87 6.80 1.91
CA LEU A 188 20.82 8.19 1.44
C LEU A 188 20.53 9.09 2.64
N SER A 189 21.54 9.78 3.16
CA SER A 189 21.37 10.63 4.35
C SER A 189 20.11 11.49 4.30
N ALA A 190 19.35 11.55 5.40
CA ALA A 190 18.16 12.38 5.52
C ALA A 190 18.45 13.87 5.27
N LYS A 191 19.70 14.31 5.45
CA LYS A 191 20.15 15.68 5.15
C LYS A 191 20.55 15.87 3.69
N ALA A 192 20.87 14.79 2.97
CA ALA A 192 21.24 14.87 1.57
C ALA A 192 19.98 15.15 0.73
N PRO A 193 20.10 15.99 -0.31
CA PRO A 193 19.01 16.24 -1.24
C PRO A 193 18.64 14.96 -1.99
N ILE A 194 17.34 14.74 -2.20
CA ILE A 194 16.85 13.68 -3.07
C ILE A 194 17.07 14.15 -4.53
N CYS A 195 18.13 13.67 -5.17
CA CYS A 195 18.52 14.12 -6.51
C CYS A 195 19.22 13.05 -7.35
N GLY A 196 19.43 13.38 -8.64
CA GLY A 196 20.13 12.54 -9.63
C GLY A 196 19.28 12.18 -10.85
N PHE A 197 17.95 12.22 -10.72
CA PHE A 197 17.00 11.87 -11.79
C PHE A 197 16.36 13.09 -12.46
N GLN A 198 16.40 14.26 -11.81
CA GLN A 198 15.78 15.48 -12.34
C GLN A 198 16.42 15.85 -13.69
N GLY A 199 15.59 16.20 -14.66
CA GLY A 199 16.01 16.49 -16.04
C GLY A 199 16.30 15.24 -16.89
N SER A 200 16.36 14.05 -16.29
CA SER A 200 16.60 12.78 -17.01
C SER A 200 15.31 12.02 -17.30
N VAL A 201 14.34 12.02 -16.38
CA VAL A 201 13.07 11.29 -16.53
C VAL A 201 11.91 12.13 -15.99
N PRO A 202 10.66 11.90 -16.44
CA PRO A 202 9.51 12.52 -15.80
C PRO A 202 9.38 12.02 -14.37
N PHE A 203 8.90 12.85 -13.45
CA PHE A 203 8.78 12.47 -12.05
C PHE A 203 7.59 13.12 -11.38
N LEU A 204 7.13 12.51 -10.29
CA LEU A 204 6.22 13.12 -9.34
C LEU A 204 7.01 13.58 -8.11
N GLU A 205 6.71 14.78 -7.64
CA GLU A 205 7.26 15.34 -6.42
C GLU A 205 6.16 15.83 -5.49
N ARG A 206 6.33 15.60 -4.19
CA ARG A 206 5.46 16.17 -3.16
C ARG A 206 5.89 17.62 -2.90
N GLU A 207 4.94 18.50 -2.60
CA GLU A 207 5.18 19.95 -2.41
C GLU A 207 6.24 20.29 -1.34
N ASP A 208 6.36 19.46 -0.32
CA ASP A 208 7.36 19.58 0.73
C ASP A 208 8.77 19.15 0.29
N LYS A 209 8.92 18.64 -0.94
CA LYS A 209 10.15 18.06 -1.50
C LYS A 209 10.71 16.92 -0.64
N GLY A 210 9.87 16.33 0.20
CA GLY A 210 10.23 15.21 1.07
C GLY A 210 10.05 13.86 0.39
N THR A 211 9.26 13.79 -0.68
CA THR A 211 8.92 12.54 -1.35
C THR A 211 8.89 12.68 -2.87
N TYR A 212 9.42 11.66 -3.55
CA TYR A 212 9.47 11.58 -5.00
C TYR A 212 9.10 10.18 -5.50
N LEU A 213 8.54 10.14 -6.72
CA LEU A 213 8.28 8.92 -7.46
C LEU A 213 8.69 9.12 -8.94
N PHE A 214 9.54 8.27 -9.47
CA PHE A 214 10.05 8.42 -10.85
C PHE A 214 10.37 7.07 -11.50
N PRO A 215 10.29 6.94 -12.83
CA PRO A 215 10.69 5.73 -13.54
C PRO A 215 12.21 5.56 -13.48
N ALA A 216 12.67 4.39 -13.07
CA ALA A 216 14.07 4.09 -12.79
C ALA A 216 14.74 3.31 -13.92
N LYS A 217 14.03 2.30 -14.46
CA LYS A 217 14.56 1.41 -15.52
C LYS A 217 13.44 0.73 -16.31
N LEU A 218 13.75 0.41 -17.55
CA LEU A 218 13.02 -0.55 -18.37
C LEU A 218 13.71 -1.91 -18.31
N GLU A 219 12.96 -2.96 -18.01
CA GLU A 219 13.45 -4.34 -18.04
C GLU A 219 12.68 -5.12 -19.12
N PRO A 220 13.34 -5.54 -20.23
CA PRO A 220 12.72 -6.37 -21.24
C PRO A 220 12.23 -7.69 -20.61
N ALA A 221 11.00 -8.08 -20.94
CA ALA A 221 10.37 -9.27 -20.39
C ALA A 221 9.51 -9.99 -21.44
N SER A 222 9.13 -11.21 -21.13
CA SER A 222 8.11 -11.94 -21.89
C SER A 222 7.24 -12.68 -20.90
N ASP A 223 5.92 -12.64 -21.09
CA ASP A 223 5.07 -13.59 -20.40
C ASP A 223 5.10 -14.92 -21.13
N ARG A 224 5.54 -15.97 -20.45
CA ARG A 224 5.50 -17.36 -20.95
C ARG A 224 6.16 -17.59 -22.32
N GLY A 225 6.91 -16.62 -22.85
CA GLY A 225 7.50 -16.68 -24.19
C GLY A 225 6.54 -16.31 -25.32
N GLU A 226 5.33 -15.82 -25.01
CA GLU A 226 4.26 -15.63 -25.99
C GLU A 226 4.06 -14.14 -26.32
N ASP A 227 3.94 -13.29 -25.29
CA ASP A 227 3.66 -11.86 -25.47
C ASP A 227 4.87 -10.97 -25.11
N PRO A 228 5.28 -10.05 -26.01
CA PRO A 228 6.35 -9.11 -25.74
C PRO A 228 5.94 -8.09 -24.69
N MET A 229 6.71 -8.03 -23.60
CA MET A 229 6.46 -7.12 -22.49
C MET A 229 7.70 -6.36 -22.03
N THR A 230 7.48 -5.23 -21.40
CA THR A 230 8.55 -4.47 -20.75
C THR A 230 8.08 -4.10 -19.37
N TYR A 231 8.84 -4.47 -18.34
CA TYR A 231 8.57 -3.97 -17.00
C TYR A 231 9.13 -2.56 -16.87
N LEU A 232 8.26 -1.62 -16.52
CA LEU A 232 8.67 -0.31 -16.07
C LEU A 232 8.83 -0.33 -14.56
N TRP A 233 10.05 -0.09 -14.10
CA TRP A 233 10.36 0.06 -12.70
C TRP A 233 10.31 1.52 -12.30
N TYR A 234 9.83 1.78 -11.09
CA TYR A 234 9.77 3.08 -10.46
C TYR A 234 10.63 3.06 -9.18
N THR A 235 11.25 4.18 -8.86
CA THR A 235 11.85 4.44 -7.55
C THR A 235 10.90 5.29 -6.74
N TYR A 236 10.54 4.81 -5.55
CA TYR A 236 9.92 5.61 -4.49
C TYR A 236 10.99 6.03 -3.49
N VAL A 237 10.92 7.27 -3.00
CA VAL A 237 11.77 7.78 -1.92
C VAL A 237 10.99 8.79 -1.08
N ASP A 238 11.05 8.67 0.24
CA ASP A 238 10.48 9.63 1.19
C ASP A 238 11.48 10.07 2.26
N GLU A 239 11.03 10.54 3.43
CA GLU A 239 11.91 10.93 4.54
C GLU A 239 12.63 9.77 5.26
N ASN A 240 12.16 8.52 5.10
CA ASN A 240 12.63 7.37 5.86
C ASN A 240 13.28 6.30 4.97
N VAL A 241 12.69 6.03 3.81
CA VAL A 241 13.05 4.87 2.98
C VAL A 241 13.11 5.23 1.50
N PHE A 242 13.78 4.38 0.74
CA PHE A 242 13.67 4.36 -0.71
C PHE A 242 13.74 2.93 -1.22
N PHE A 243 13.13 2.66 -2.36
CA PHE A 243 13.21 1.37 -3.03
C PHE A 243 12.71 1.46 -4.47
N THR A 244 13.00 0.43 -5.25
CA THR A 244 12.44 0.27 -6.59
C THR A 244 11.36 -0.80 -6.61
N PHE A 245 10.27 -0.54 -7.33
CA PHE A 245 9.17 -1.46 -7.55
C PHE A 245 8.80 -1.42 -9.04
N ARG A 246 7.96 -2.35 -9.52
CA ARG A 246 7.55 -2.37 -10.93
C ARG A 246 6.06 -2.25 -11.09
N THR A 247 5.65 -1.88 -12.30
CA THR A 247 4.28 -2.08 -12.77
C THR A 247 4.18 -3.13 -13.85
N THR A 248 3.04 -3.83 -13.89
CA THR A 248 2.73 -4.82 -14.92
C THR A 248 1.26 -4.74 -15.31
N PRO A 249 0.89 -5.10 -16.56
CA PRO A 249 -0.50 -5.08 -17.02
C PRO A 249 -1.43 -6.02 -16.23
N TRP A 250 -0.90 -7.04 -15.54
CA TRP A 250 -1.73 -7.99 -14.80
C TRP A 250 -1.80 -7.70 -13.31
N GLN A 251 -0.75 -7.11 -12.73
CA GLN A 251 -0.64 -6.88 -11.30
C GLN A 251 -0.68 -5.41 -10.91
N ASN A 252 -0.76 -4.49 -11.89
CA ASN A 252 -0.74 -3.06 -11.67
C ASN A 252 0.53 -2.65 -10.93
N VAL A 253 0.46 -2.08 -9.73
CA VAL A 253 1.63 -1.76 -8.89
C VAL A 253 2.01 -2.95 -8.00
N GLU A 254 3.25 -3.43 -8.12
CA GLU A 254 3.75 -4.58 -7.35
C GLU A 254 4.69 -4.14 -6.20
N LEU A 255 4.18 -4.08 -4.96
CA LEU A 255 4.97 -3.68 -3.77
C LEU A 255 5.52 -4.85 -2.94
N PHE A 256 5.17 -6.08 -3.26
CA PHE A 256 5.71 -7.26 -2.56
C PHE A 256 7.13 -7.63 -3.04
N TYR A 257 7.59 -7.06 -4.15
CA TYR A 257 8.88 -7.37 -4.74
C TYR A 257 9.67 -6.09 -4.98
N CYS A 258 10.05 -5.45 -3.89
CA CYS A 258 10.89 -4.25 -3.92
C CYS A 258 12.36 -4.64 -4.09
N LYS A 259 13.09 -3.89 -4.93
CA LYS A 259 14.55 -3.95 -5.06
C LYS A 259 15.17 -2.69 -4.47
N ASP A 260 16.48 -2.75 -4.22
CA ASP A 260 17.27 -1.58 -3.79
C ASP A 260 16.70 -0.87 -2.54
N TYR A 261 16.07 -1.63 -1.65
CA TYR A 261 15.46 -1.07 -0.45
C TYR A 261 16.53 -0.47 0.46
N GLY A 262 16.45 0.81 0.73
CA GLY A 262 17.41 1.54 1.54
C GLY A 262 16.76 2.45 2.56
N PHE A 263 17.61 3.06 3.37
CA PHE A 263 17.20 3.92 4.47
C PHE A 263 17.77 5.31 4.32
N ARG A 264 17.05 6.30 4.87
CA ARG A 264 17.55 7.67 4.98
C ARG A 264 18.10 8.04 6.35
N ARG A 265 17.76 7.25 7.36
CA ARG A 265 18.30 7.35 8.71
C ARG A 265 19.00 6.06 9.07
N PHE A 266 20.16 6.17 9.71
CA PHE A 266 20.93 5.03 10.17
C PHE A 266 21.36 5.25 11.63
N PRO A 267 21.13 4.29 12.54
CA PRO A 267 20.40 3.03 12.31
C PRO A 267 18.92 3.29 11.95
N PRO A 268 18.30 2.43 11.12
CA PRO A 268 16.92 2.63 10.70
C PRO A 268 15.96 2.32 11.84
N GLU A 269 14.90 3.12 11.93
CA GLU A 269 13.81 2.91 12.88
C GLU A 269 13.17 1.54 12.62
N LYS A 270 12.86 0.82 13.71
CA LYS A 270 12.37 -0.57 13.67
C LYS A 270 11.15 -0.74 12.77
N GLU A 271 10.29 0.27 12.76
CA GLU A 271 9.06 0.25 11.98
C GLU A 271 9.30 0.22 10.46
N PHE A 272 10.47 0.66 9.97
CA PHE A 272 10.83 0.62 8.55
C PHE A 272 11.72 -0.58 8.18
N TRP A 273 11.94 -1.52 9.10
CA TRP A 273 12.67 -2.74 8.75
C TRP A 273 11.95 -3.52 7.64
N VAL A 274 12.68 -4.37 6.93
CA VAL A 274 12.08 -5.21 5.87
C VAL A 274 11.60 -6.53 6.48
N THR A 275 10.80 -7.27 5.75
CA THR A 275 10.44 -8.65 6.09
C THR A 275 11.00 -9.64 5.07
N ASP A 276 11.17 -10.90 5.49
CA ASP A 276 11.39 -12.01 4.55
C ASP A 276 10.07 -12.42 3.86
N ALA A 277 10.15 -13.41 2.95
CA ALA A 277 8.97 -13.91 2.24
C ALA A 277 7.92 -14.58 3.16
N MET A 278 8.32 -14.96 4.38
CA MET A 278 7.45 -15.54 5.39
C MET A 278 6.84 -14.46 6.32
N GLY A 279 7.28 -13.21 6.22
CA GLY A 279 6.83 -12.08 7.02
C GLY A 279 7.68 -11.82 8.27
N ASN A 280 8.79 -12.54 8.48
CA ASN A 280 9.67 -12.31 9.62
C ASN A 280 10.41 -10.97 9.44
N LEU A 281 10.43 -10.13 10.47
CA LEU A 281 11.19 -8.88 10.46
C LEU A 281 12.69 -9.17 10.34
N ILE A 282 13.33 -8.53 9.38
CA ILE A 282 14.78 -8.53 9.19
C ILE A 282 15.30 -7.20 9.71
N PRO A 283 16.11 -7.19 10.79
CA PRO A 283 16.69 -5.96 11.32
C PRO A 283 17.37 -5.13 10.24
N GLY A 284 17.15 -3.82 10.22
CA GLY A 284 17.70 -2.95 9.19
C GLY A 284 19.23 -2.77 9.26
N ASN A 285 19.89 -3.35 10.25
CA ASN A 285 21.34 -3.50 10.36
C ASN A 285 21.84 -4.93 10.04
N THR A 286 20.98 -5.78 9.45
CA THR A 286 21.37 -7.13 9.02
C THR A 286 22.11 -7.03 7.68
N PRO A 287 23.33 -7.58 7.56
CA PRO A 287 24.05 -7.60 6.29
C PRO A 287 23.23 -8.28 5.18
N ARG A 288 23.19 -7.67 4.01
CA ARG A 288 22.50 -8.21 2.83
C ARG A 288 23.51 -8.89 1.92
N ASN A 289 23.26 -10.15 1.57
CA ASN A 289 24.14 -10.85 0.63
C ASN A 289 23.89 -10.32 -0.80
N PRO A 290 24.87 -9.65 -1.45
CA PRO A 290 24.74 -9.19 -2.84
C PRO A 290 24.37 -10.28 -3.83
N GLU A 291 24.83 -11.51 -3.62
CA GLU A 291 24.67 -12.60 -4.59
C GLU A 291 23.32 -13.31 -4.44
N ASN A 292 22.69 -13.18 -3.27
CA ASN A 292 21.39 -13.77 -3.02
C ASN A 292 20.28 -12.86 -3.58
N ILE A 293 19.63 -13.29 -4.67
CA ILE A 293 18.51 -12.57 -5.27
C ILE A 293 17.38 -12.30 -4.26
N HIS A 294 17.14 -13.23 -3.32
CA HIS A 294 16.14 -13.07 -2.27
C HIS A 294 16.57 -12.06 -1.19
N ALA A 295 17.88 -11.80 -1.04
CA ALA A 295 18.37 -10.73 -0.18
C ALA A 295 18.32 -9.35 -0.85
N ARG A 296 18.25 -9.31 -2.20
CA ARG A 296 17.98 -8.07 -2.96
C ARG A 296 16.49 -7.73 -3.01
N SER A 297 15.64 -8.73 -2.80
CA SER A 297 14.19 -8.57 -2.69
C SER A 297 13.84 -8.26 -1.25
N SER A 298 13.17 -7.15 -1.03
CA SER A 298 12.68 -6.77 0.29
C SER A 298 11.17 -6.74 0.26
N TYR A 299 10.57 -7.38 1.26
CA TYR A 299 9.16 -7.19 1.56
C TYR A 299 9.06 -6.02 2.55
N LEU A 300 8.14 -5.10 2.29
CA LEU A 300 7.94 -3.95 3.16
C LEU A 300 7.43 -4.44 4.53
N SER A 301 7.93 -3.88 5.63
CA SER A 301 7.19 -3.97 6.90
C SER A 301 5.77 -3.44 6.70
N TYR A 302 4.85 -3.84 7.57
CA TYR A 302 3.49 -3.31 7.56
C TYR A 302 3.45 -1.77 7.61
N ARG A 303 4.27 -1.14 8.46
CA ARG A 303 4.32 0.32 8.58
C ARG A 303 4.80 0.97 7.28
N ALA A 304 5.92 0.49 6.72
CA ALA A 304 6.43 0.98 5.44
C ALA A 304 5.39 0.75 4.33
N TRP A 305 4.76 -0.42 4.30
CA TRP A 305 3.73 -0.76 3.32
C TRP A 305 2.54 0.21 3.40
N LEU A 306 1.96 0.45 4.58
CA LEU A 306 0.85 1.38 4.74
C LEU A 306 1.20 2.79 4.28
N GLN A 307 2.35 3.30 4.73
CA GLN A 307 2.84 4.63 4.37
C GLN A 307 2.99 4.76 2.85
N VAL A 308 3.67 3.80 2.22
CA VAL A 308 3.99 3.86 0.79
C VAL A 308 2.76 3.60 -0.06
N MET A 309 1.90 2.66 0.33
CA MET A 309 0.64 2.38 -0.35
C MET A 309 -0.23 3.64 -0.43
N THR A 310 -0.42 4.35 0.68
CA THR A 310 -1.16 5.63 0.67
C THR A 310 -0.46 6.68 -0.19
N SER A 311 0.86 6.84 -0.02
CA SER A 311 1.66 7.83 -0.74
C SER A 311 1.62 7.63 -2.27
N ILE A 312 1.81 6.39 -2.74
CA ILE A 312 1.76 6.01 -4.16
C ILE A 312 0.35 6.21 -4.72
N ASN A 313 -0.69 5.79 -4.00
CA ASN A 313 -2.08 5.97 -4.44
C ASN A 313 -2.47 7.44 -4.59
N ASP A 314 -1.94 8.30 -3.72
CA ASP A 314 -2.13 9.75 -3.80
C ASP A 314 -1.36 10.35 -4.97
N ALA A 315 -0.16 9.86 -5.23
CA ALA A 315 0.69 10.32 -6.32
C ALA A 315 0.17 9.91 -7.69
N TRP A 316 -0.25 8.65 -7.84
CA TRP A 316 -0.40 8.00 -9.13
C TRP A 316 -1.31 8.73 -10.13
N PRO A 317 -2.47 9.27 -9.72
CA PRO A 317 -3.35 10.02 -10.62
C PRO A 317 -2.74 11.31 -11.18
N MET A 318 -1.60 11.77 -10.64
CA MET A 318 -0.88 12.95 -11.13
C MET A 318 -0.02 12.68 -12.35
N TRP A 319 0.20 11.42 -12.73
CA TRP A 319 0.83 11.11 -14.01
C TRP A 319 0.01 11.70 -15.18
N ARG A 320 0.71 12.14 -16.23
CA ARG A 320 0.09 12.81 -17.37
C ARG A 320 -0.88 11.89 -18.12
N ASN A 321 -1.96 12.47 -18.65
CA ASN A 321 -2.87 11.84 -19.59
C ASN A 321 -2.85 12.62 -20.93
N PRO A 322 -2.42 12.02 -22.06
CA PRO A 322 -2.04 10.62 -22.24
C PRO A 322 -0.71 10.24 -21.54
N PRO A 323 -0.53 8.95 -21.18
CA PRO A 323 0.71 8.44 -20.59
C PRO A 323 1.95 8.69 -21.46
N ARG A 324 3.10 8.94 -20.82
CA ARG A 324 4.37 9.16 -21.52
C ARG A 324 4.97 7.83 -21.98
N LYS A 325 5.19 7.63 -23.28
CA LYS A 325 5.91 6.46 -23.82
C LYS A 325 7.40 6.50 -23.43
N MET A 326 7.94 5.36 -22.98
CA MET A 326 9.36 5.09 -22.82
C MET A 326 9.73 3.84 -23.63
N GLU A 327 10.92 3.82 -24.24
CA GLU A 327 11.34 2.76 -25.15
C GLU A 327 12.82 2.40 -24.98
N ILE A 328 13.12 1.11 -25.01
CA ILE A 328 14.49 0.59 -25.07
C ILE A 328 15.05 0.87 -26.46
N ASP A 329 16.25 1.47 -26.51
CA ASP A 329 16.94 1.83 -27.74
C ASP A 329 16.94 0.67 -28.77
N ALA A 330 16.65 1.01 -30.02
CA ALA A 330 16.51 0.05 -31.11
C ALA A 330 17.81 -0.76 -31.38
N SER A 331 18.97 -0.20 -31.03
CA SER A 331 20.27 -0.87 -31.15
C SER A 331 20.45 -2.04 -30.18
N VAL A 332 19.69 -2.08 -29.08
CA VAL A 332 19.75 -3.18 -28.12
C VAL A 332 19.06 -4.39 -28.74
N ILE A 333 19.81 -5.46 -29.03
CA ILE A 333 19.25 -6.71 -29.56
C ILE A 333 18.50 -7.44 -28.43
N LEU A 334 17.18 -7.59 -28.61
CA LEU A 334 16.32 -8.31 -27.67
C LEU A 334 15.96 -9.70 -28.18
N ARG A 335 15.57 -10.59 -27.26
CA ARG A 335 14.99 -11.88 -27.63
C ARG A 335 13.67 -11.65 -28.37
N LYS A 336 13.31 -12.56 -29.28
CA LYS A 336 12.14 -12.45 -30.18
C LYS A 336 10.83 -12.05 -29.47
N TYR A 337 10.65 -12.50 -28.24
CA TYR A 337 9.42 -12.31 -27.46
C TYR A 337 9.57 -11.25 -26.36
N TYR A 338 10.60 -10.41 -26.42
CA TYR A 338 10.82 -9.37 -25.41
C TYR A 338 10.23 -8.04 -25.89
N GLY A 339 9.49 -7.38 -25.01
CA GLY A 339 8.97 -6.04 -25.28
C GLY A 339 10.05 -4.97 -25.21
N ARG A 340 9.75 -3.84 -25.87
CA ARG A 340 10.62 -2.64 -25.90
C ARG A 340 10.02 -1.42 -25.23
N THR A 341 8.70 -1.33 -25.22
CA THR A 341 7.96 -0.13 -24.83
C THR A 341 7.23 -0.35 -23.49
N ALA A 342 7.14 0.70 -22.70
CA ALA A 342 6.20 0.85 -21.59
C ALA A 342 5.75 2.32 -21.49
N TYR A 343 4.69 2.61 -20.72
CA TYR A 343 4.21 3.97 -20.55
C TYR A 343 4.20 4.39 -19.07
N VAL A 344 4.64 5.61 -18.78
CA VAL A 344 4.72 6.17 -17.42
C VAL A 344 3.32 6.43 -16.89
N GLY A 345 3.07 5.96 -15.66
CA GLY A 345 1.76 6.02 -15.01
C GLY A 345 0.77 4.98 -15.55
N GLU A 346 1.17 4.16 -16.51
CA GLU A 346 0.33 3.09 -17.05
C GLU A 346 0.16 1.97 -16.00
N TYR A 347 -1.03 1.37 -16.03
CA TYR A 347 -1.44 0.27 -15.15
C TYR A 347 -1.57 0.60 -13.65
N GLY A 348 -1.72 1.87 -13.23
CA GLY A 348 -1.80 2.17 -11.80
C GLY A 348 -3.09 2.84 -11.32
N SER A 349 -4.05 2.01 -10.93
CA SER A 349 -4.94 2.40 -9.83
C SER A 349 -5.07 1.28 -8.80
N ALA A 350 -4.29 0.21 -8.94
CA ALA A 350 -4.33 -0.94 -8.05
C ALA A 350 -2.92 -1.31 -7.59
N ILE A 351 -2.82 -1.69 -6.33
CA ILE A 351 -1.63 -2.21 -5.67
C ILE A 351 -1.95 -3.62 -5.24
N ARG A 352 -1.21 -4.60 -5.76
CA ARG A 352 -1.38 -5.99 -5.32
C ARG A 352 -0.35 -6.37 -4.28
N TYR A 353 -0.76 -7.31 -3.43
CA TYR A 353 0.10 -7.96 -2.45
C TYR A 353 0.65 -7.01 -1.38
N GLY A 354 -0.12 -6.88 -0.29
CA GLY A 354 0.30 -6.23 0.95
C GLY A 354 0.35 -7.20 2.12
N PHE A 355 1.05 -6.81 3.18
CA PHE A 355 1.06 -7.53 4.44
C PHE A 355 0.43 -6.66 5.50
N SER A 356 -0.56 -7.19 6.22
CA SER A 356 -1.14 -6.56 7.40
C SER A 356 -1.58 -7.63 8.38
N ALA A 357 -1.21 -7.52 9.66
CA ALA A 357 -1.74 -8.34 10.76
C ALA A 357 -1.73 -9.88 10.52
N GLY A 358 -0.74 -10.41 9.78
CA GLY A 358 -0.67 -11.85 9.42
C GLY A 358 -1.47 -12.23 8.16
N MET A 359 -2.06 -11.27 7.47
CA MET A 359 -2.76 -11.43 6.20
C MET A 359 -1.89 -11.11 4.99
N ARG A 360 -2.24 -11.73 3.87
CA ARG A 360 -1.84 -11.30 2.54
C ARG A 360 -3.01 -10.49 1.97
N ASN A 361 -2.90 -9.17 1.97
CA ASN A 361 -3.81 -8.34 1.17
C ASN A 361 -3.52 -8.69 -0.31
N THR A 362 -4.44 -9.34 -1.00
CA THR A 362 -4.17 -9.87 -2.35
C THR A 362 -4.34 -8.81 -3.43
N ASP A 363 -5.17 -7.78 -3.20
CA ASP A 363 -5.45 -6.73 -4.17
C ASP A 363 -6.08 -5.49 -3.51
N PHE A 364 -5.42 -4.35 -3.61
CA PHE A 364 -5.98 -3.03 -3.34
C PHE A 364 -6.26 -2.31 -4.66
N ARG A 365 -7.43 -1.73 -4.86
CA ARG A 365 -7.80 -0.99 -6.08
C ARG A 365 -8.50 0.33 -5.75
N LEU A 366 -7.98 1.44 -6.24
CA LEU A 366 -8.75 2.65 -6.49
C LEU A 366 -9.62 2.42 -7.73
N GLN A 367 -10.94 2.51 -7.56
CA GLN A 367 -11.89 2.50 -8.67
C GLN A 367 -12.43 3.90 -8.88
N PHE A 368 -12.15 4.48 -10.04
CA PHE A 368 -12.78 5.73 -10.44
C PHE A 368 -14.13 5.40 -11.09
N LYS A 369 -15.15 6.20 -10.81
CA LYS A 369 -16.29 6.25 -11.74
C LYS A 369 -15.74 6.81 -13.04
N ASN A 370 -15.79 6.02 -14.11
CA ASN A 370 -15.58 6.55 -15.46
C ASN A 370 -16.50 7.77 -15.61
N LYS A 371 -15.93 8.91 -16.00
CA LYS A 371 -16.73 10.05 -16.44
C LYS A 371 -17.49 9.69 -17.70
#